data_AF-A0A7C7UU56-F1
#
_entry.id   AF-A0A7C7UU56-F1
#
_cell.length_a   1.000
_cell.length_b   1.000
_cell.length_c   1.000
_cell.angle_alpha   90.00
_cell.angle_beta   90.00
_cell.angle_gamma   90.00
#
_symmetry.space_group_name_H-M   'P 1'
#
loop_
_entity.id
_entity.type
_entity.pdbx_description
1 polymer ?
#
loop_
_entity_poly.entity_id
_entity_poly.type
_entity_poly.pdbx_seq_one_letter_code
_entity_poly.pdbx_strand_id
1 'polypeptide(L)'
;MIEIKGKTTPVIYITIKEKGNIEALIQEISKKLNNKIFEGSLVIIENPEVLSEWERKKVEEILKKLTKGVFEKQKEEKEENRLLIINKSLRAGQRVEHKGDILILGDVNKDAEVLAGGNIIVFGKLRGIAKAGLIGDDIAP
;
A
#
# COMPACT_ATOMS: atom_id res chain seq x y z
N MET A 1 -20.73 -10.38 6.40
CA MET A 1 -20.16 -11.69 5.99
C MET A 1 -18.63 -11.64 6.09
N ILE A 2 -18.05 -12.21 7.16
CA ILE A 2 -16.60 -12.11 7.48
C ILE A 2 -15.87 -13.41 7.09
N GLU A 3 -14.72 -13.28 6.41
CA GLU A 3 -13.79 -14.37 6.03
C GLU A 3 -12.50 -14.22 6.84
N ILE A 4 -12.00 -15.29 7.47
CA ILE A 4 -10.82 -15.28 8.34
C ILE A 4 -9.74 -16.18 7.74
N LYS A 5 -8.55 -15.64 7.47
CA LYS A 5 -7.37 -16.38 6.96
C LYS A 5 -6.21 -16.26 7.96
N GLY A 6 -5.63 -17.40 8.38
CA GLY A 6 -4.50 -17.44 9.32
C GLY A 6 -3.19 -17.86 8.65
N LYS A 7 -2.06 -17.24 9.01
CA LYS A 7 -0.72 -17.62 8.50
C LYS A 7 0.35 -17.48 9.62
N THR A 8 0.74 -18.61 10.21
CA THR A 8 1.95 -18.96 11.01
C THR A 8 2.56 -18.01 12.07
N THR A 9 1.81 -17.00 12.47
CA THR A 9 1.78 -16.32 13.78
C THR A 9 0.31 -15.89 13.81
N PRO A 10 -0.52 -16.10 14.85
CA PRO A 10 -1.97 -16.04 14.65
C PRO A 10 -2.43 -14.58 14.46
N VAL A 11 -2.18 -14.05 13.28
CA VAL A 11 -2.63 -12.78 12.76
C VAL A 11 -3.98 -13.09 12.14
N ILE A 12 -5.02 -12.52 12.72
CA ILE A 12 -6.42 -12.65 12.31
C ILE A 12 -6.77 -11.40 11.52
N TYR A 13 -7.06 -11.58 10.24
CA TYR A 13 -7.62 -10.51 9.43
C TYR A 13 -9.13 -10.47 9.60
N ILE A 14 -9.68 -9.32 9.97
CA ILE A 14 -11.12 -9.05 10.00
C ILE A 14 -11.44 -8.05 8.91
N THR A 15 -12.04 -8.53 7.82
CA THR A 15 -12.51 -7.69 6.72
C THR A 15 -13.98 -7.33 6.92
N ILE A 16 -14.27 -6.03 7.04
CA ILE A 16 -15.64 -5.52 7.15
C ILE A 16 -16.12 -5.14 5.74
N LYS A 17 -17.04 -5.93 5.18
CA LYS A 17 -17.48 -5.79 3.78
C LYS A 17 -18.52 -4.68 3.58
N GLU A 18 -19.37 -4.42 4.56
CA GLU A 18 -20.52 -3.51 4.44
C GLU A 18 -20.79 -2.75 5.74
N LYS A 19 -21.36 -1.54 5.61
CA LYS A 19 -21.84 -0.74 6.74
C LYS A 19 -23.15 -1.34 7.24
N GLY A 20 -23.06 -2.20 8.24
CA GLY A 20 -24.20 -2.90 8.86
C GLY A 20 -24.48 -2.43 10.28
N ASN A 21 -25.43 -3.08 10.95
CA ASN A 21 -25.74 -2.83 12.35
C ASN A 21 -24.56 -3.27 13.26
N ILE A 22 -24.04 -2.34 14.07
CA ILE A 22 -22.88 -2.59 14.95
C ILE A 22 -23.15 -3.66 16.01
N GLU A 23 -24.38 -3.73 16.55
CA GLU A 23 -24.72 -4.75 17.55
C GLU A 23 -24.60 -6.16 16.95
N ALA A 24 -25.03 -6.35 15.71
CA ALA A 24 -24.92 -7.63 15.02
C ALA A 24 -23.46 -7.99 14.73
N LEU A 25 -22.64 -7.00 14.35
CA LEU A 25 -21.20 -7.18 14.13
C LEU A 25 -20.49 -7.61 15.43
N ILE A 26 -20.76 -6.95 16.55
CA ILE A 26 -20.18 -7.27 17.85
C ILE A 26 -20.55 -8.68 18.29
N GLN A 27 -21.81 -9.07 18.11
CA GLN A 27 -22.28 -10.42 18.41
C GLN A 27 -21.58 -11.48 17.55
N GLU A 28 -21.39 -11.21 16.25
CA GLU A 28 -20.68 -12.12 15.35
C GLU A 28 -19.19 -12.24 15.72
N ILE A 29 -18.53 -11.11 16.02
CA ILE A 29 -17.13 -11.07 16.47
C ILE A 29 -16.97 -11.88 17.75
N SER A 30 -17.81 -11.63 18.76
CA SER A 30 -17.77 -12.36 20.03
C SER A 30 -17.99 -13.85 19.80
N LYS A 31 -19.02 -14.26 19.04
CA LYS A 31 -19.29 -15.66 18.74
C LYS A 31 -18.11 -16.36 18.05
N LYS A 32 -17.43 -15.69 17.12
CA LYS A 32 -16.30 -16.25 16.36
C LYS A 32 -14.99 -16.26 17.16
N LEU A 33 -14.78 -15.29 18.05
CA LEU A 33 -13.52 -15.11 18.79
C LEU A 33 -13.56 -15.59 20.25
N ASN A 34 -14.69 -16.08 20.76
CA ASN A 34 -14.83 -16.58 22.14
C ASN A 34 -14.08 -17.90 22.44
N ASN A 35 -13.10 -18.28 21.63
CA ASN A 35 -12.31 -19.49 21.84
C ASN A 35 -10.91 -19.12 22.35
N LYS A 36 -10.42 -19.86 23.35
CA LYS A 36 -9.06 -19.70 23.94
C LYS A 36 -7.91 -19.74 22.92
N ILE A 37 -8.17 -20.28 21.73
CA ILE A 37 -7.22 -20.31 20.61
C ILE A 37 -6.86 -18.89 20.13
N PHE A 38 -7.72 -17.88 20.37
CA PHE A 38 -7.55 -16.52 19.86
C PHE A 38 -6.97 -15.51 20.86
N GLU A 39 -6.83 -15.87 22.13
CA GLU A 39 -6.28 -14.97 23.18
C GLU A 39 -4.85 -14.48 22.85
N GLY A 40 -4.06 -15.30 22.14
CA GLY A 40 -2.70 -14.97 21.73
C GLY A 40 -2.58 -14.27 20.36
N SER A 41 -3.70 -14.02 19.70
CA SER A 41 -3.73 -13.56 18.31
C SER A 41 -3.53 -12.05 18.16
N LEU A 42 -2.95 -11.63 17.05
CA LEU A 42 -2.90 -10.24 16.61
C LEU A 42 -4.04 -10.02 15.62
N VAL A 43 -4.87 -9.01 15.82
CA VAL A 43 -6.00 -8.73 14.92
C VAL A 43 -5.65 -7.58 14.00
N ILE A 44 -5.86 -7.75 12.70
CA ILE A 44 -5.74 -6.71 11.69
C ILE A 44 -7.12 -6.41 11.12
N ILE A 45 -7.63 -5.20 11.33
CA ILE A 45 -8.89 -4.77 10.72
C ILE A 45 -8.61 -4.24 9.31
N GLU A 46 -9.22 -4.85 8.30
CA GLU A 46 -9.19 -4.37 6.92
C GLU A 46 -10.41 -3.49 6.65
N ASN A 47 -10.19 -2.37 5.94
CA ASN A 47 -11.18 -1.36 5.60
C ASN A 47 -11.85 -0.70 6.83
N PRO A 48 -11.10 -0.09 7.77
CA PRO A 48 -11.69 0.60 8.91
C PRO A 48 -12.60 1.77 8.49
N GLU A 49 -12.42 2.32 7.29
CA GLU A 49 -13.22 3.41 6.68
C GLU A 49 -14.73 3.16 6.67
N VAL A 50 -15.16 1.90 6.66
CA VAL A 50 -16.58 1.53 6.68
C VAL A 50 -17.25 1.86 8.01
N LEU A 51 -16.46 1.92 9.09
CA LEU A 51 -16.91 2.23 10.44
C LEU A 51 -16.67 3.70 10.76
N SER A 52 -17.66 4.33 11.40
CA SER A 52 -17.52 5.65 12.02
C SER A 52 -16.51 5.59 13.18
N GLU A 53 -15.93 6.73 13.56
CA GLU A 53 -14.92 6.77 14.65
C GLU A 53 -15.40 6.15 15.97
N TRP A 54 -16.67 6.35 16.32
CA TRP A 54 -17.25 5.79 17.54
C TRP A 54 -17.42 4.26 17.46
N GLU A 55 -17.74 3.74 16.27
CA GLU A 55 -17.93 2.32 16.01
C GLU A 55 -16.58 1.59 16.10
N ARG A 56 -15.54 2.19 15.54
CA ARG A 56 -14.16 1.67 15.61
C ARG A 56 -13.70 1.53 17.04
N LYS A 57 -13.86 2.57 17.87
CA LYS A 57 -13.47 2.53 19.29
C LYS A 57 -14.16 1.39 20.03
N LYS A 58 -15.46 1.19 19.80
CA LYS A 58 -16.24 0.12 20.44
C LYS A 58 -15.76 -1.27 20.00
N VAL A 59 -15.47 -1.46 18.71
CA VAL A 59 -14.95 -2.72 18.16
C VAL A 59 -13.53 -3.01 18.65
N GLU A 60 -12.65 -2.02 18.66
CA GLU A 60 -11.29 -2.15 19.19
C GLU A 60 -11.27 -2.52 20.66
N GLU A 61 -12.13 -1.91 21.48
CA GLU A 61 -12.18 -2.20 22.91
C GLU A 61 -12.55 -3.66 23.18
N ILE A 62 -13.48 -4.20 22.39
CA ILE A 62 -13.90 -5.60 22.49
C ILE A 62 -12.80 -6.53 21.99
N LEU A 63 -12.16 -6.20 20.87
CA LEU A 63 -11.07 -7.01 20.32
C LEU A 63 -9.84 -7.02 21.24
N LYS A 64 -9.52 -5.91 21.91
CA LYS A 64 -8.45 -5.86 22.93
C LYS A 64 -8.74 -6.74 24.15
N LYS A 65 -10.02 -6.97 24.50
CA LYS A 65 -10.40 -7.89 25.58
C LYS A 65 -10.25 -9.35 25.17
N LEU A 66 -10.38 -9.66 23.89
CA LEU A 66 -10.41 -11.03 23.36
C LEU A 66 -9.07 -11.49 22.77
N THR A 67 -8.15 -10.56 22.48
CA THR A 67 -6.91 -10.84 21.73
C THR A 67 -5.73 -10.04 22.27
N LYS A 68 -4.50 -10.43 21.88
CA LYS A 68 -3.26 -9.83 22.39
C LYS A 68 -3.01 -8.40 21.90
N GLY A 69 -3.58 -8.02 20.76
CA GLY A 69 -3.42 -6.68 20.20
C GLY A 69 -4.22 -6.48 18.92
N VAL A 70 -4.64 -5.25 18.69
CA VAL A 70 -5.43 -4.83 17.52
C VAL A 70 -4.64 -3.77 16.77
N PHE A 71 -4.43 -4.01 15.48
CA PHE A 71 -3.79 -3.10 14.55
C PHE A 71 -4.79 -2.78 13.44
N GLU A 72 -4.96 -1.51 13.11
CA GLU A 72 -5.64 -1.16 11.88
C GLU A 72 -4.67 -1.40 10.72
N LYS A 73 -5.13 -2.08 9.67
CA LYS A 73 -4.40 -2.03 8.41
C LYS A 73 -4.58 -0.61 7.90
N GLN A 74 -3.58 0.25 8.15
CA GLN A 74 -3.43 1.44 7.33
C GLN A 74 -3.38 0.92 5.90
N LYS A 75 -4.19 1.50 4.99
CA LYS A 75 -4.02 1.23 3.57
C LYS A 75 -2.53 1.41 3.32
N GLU A 76 -1.84 0.32 2.98
CA GLU A 76 -0.76 0.47 2.01
C GLU A 76 -1.50 1.13 0.85
N GLU A 77 -1.39 2.46 0.75
CA GLU A 77 -1.53 3.09 -0.54
C GLU A 77 -0.66 2.20 -1.41
N LYS A 78 -1.29 1.51 -2.37
CA LYS A 78 -0.53 1.04 -3.52
C LYS A 78 0.08 2.31 -4.04
N GLU A 79 1.29 2.63 -3.59
CA GLU A 79 2.13 3.65 -4.17
C GLU A 79 2.09 3.29 -5.64
N GLU A 80 1.33 4.08 -6.40
CA GLU A 80 1.31 3.98 -7.85
C GLU A 80 2.76 3.91 -8.26
N ASN A 81 3.15 2.73 -8.75
CA ASN A 81 4.51 2.23 -8.82
C ASN A 81 5.54 3.36 -8.88
N ARG A 82 6.07 3.80 -7.73
CA ARG A 82 6.82 5.08 -7.64
C ARG A 82 8.02 5.11 -8.57
N LEU A 83 8.57 3.95 -8.93
CA LEU A 83 9.76 3.80 -9.76
C LEU A 83 9.48 2.99 -11.03
N LEU A 84 9.77 3.58 -12.19
CA LEU A 84 9.84 2.88 -13.47
C LEU A 84 11.26 2.41 -13.74
N ILE A 85 11.47 1.10 -13.91
CA ILE A 85 12.78 0.52 -14.23
C ILE A 85 12.85 0.12 -15.70
N ILE A 86 13.87 0.62 -16.41
CA ILE A 86 14.14 0.33 -17.82
C ILE A 86 15.44 -0.45 -17.93
N ASN A 87 15.33 -1.76 -18.19
CA ASN A 87 16.48 -2.66 -18.32
C ASN A 87 17.11 -2.67 -19.72
N LYS A 88 17.12 -1.52 -20.41
CA LYS A 88 17.67 -1.38 -21.77
C LYS A 88 18.11 0.05 -22.04
N SER A 89 19.00 0.19 -23.03
CA SER A 89 19.39 1.51 -23.54
C SER A 89 18.27 2.13 -24.39
N LEU A 90 18.06 3.44 -24.23
CA LEU A 90 17.18 4.23 -25.09
C LEU A 90 17.91 4.67 -26.35
N ARG A 91 17.27 4.48 -27.50
CA ARG A 91 17.79 4.82 -28.83
C ARG A 91 17.20 6.15 -29.31
N ALA A 92 17.83 6.73 -30.33
CA ALA A 92 17.34 7.94 -30.99
C ALA A 92 15.85 7.81 -31.37
N GLY A 93 15.07 8.85 -31.07
CA GLY A 93 13.62 8.91 -31.31
C GLY A 93 12.77 8.20 -30.25
N GLN A 94 13.35 7.54 -29.25
CA GLN A 94 12.59 6.92 -28.17
C GLN A 94 12.30 7.93 -27.07
N ARG A 95 11.04 7.95 -26.60
CA ARG A 95 10.59 8.77 -25.48
C ARG A 95 10.02 7.89 -24.39
N VAL A 96 10.41 8.17 -23.14
CA VAL A 96 9.86 7.52 -21.95
C VAL A 96 9.34 8.55 -20.98
N GLU A 97 8.14 8.31 -20.45
CA GLU A 97 7.45 9.22 -19.56
C GLU A 97 6.88 8.46 -18.36
N HIS A 98 7.10 8.97 -17.15
CA HIS A 98 6.61 8.39 -15.91
C HIS A 98 6.28 9.48 -14.89
N LYS A 99 5.22 9.29 -14.09
CA LYS A 99 4.82 10.25 -13.06
C LYS A 99 5.73 10.23 -11.83
N GLY A 100 6.33 9.08 -11.52
CA GLY A 100 7.28 8.95 -10.43
C GLY A 100 8.73 9.05 -10.91
N ASP A 101 9.61 8.32 -10.25
CA ASP A 101 11.02 8.19 -10.57
C ASP A 101 11.24 7.28 -11.79
N ILE A 102 12.35 7.46 -12.50
CA ILE A 102 12.80 6.59 -13.60
C ILE A 102 14.23 6.12 -13.34
N LEU A 103 14.45 4.80 -13.36
CA LEU A 103 15.76 4.16 -13.34
C LEU A 103 16.04 3.50 -14.69
N ILE A 104 17.15 3.86 -15.34
CA ILE A 104 17.58 3.29 -16.61
C ILE A 104 18.87 2.50 -16.39
N LEU A 105 18.80 1.19 -16.60
CA LEU A 105 19.97 0.30 -16.63
C LEU A 105 20.49 0.20 -18.07
N GLY A 106 21.12 1.29 -18.54
CA GLY A 106 21.65 1.40 -19.88
C GLY A 106 21.89 2.85 -20.31
N ASP A 107 22.34 3.02 -21.55
CA ASP A 107 22.61 4.34 -22.13
C ASP A 107 21.32 5.03 -22.60
N VAL A 108 21.27 6.35 -22.50
CA VAL A 108 20.27 7.19 -23.16
C VAL A 108 20.95 7.87 -24.34
N ASN A 109 20.72 7.38 -25.55
CA ASN A 109 21.41 7.89 -26.74
C ASN A 109 20.90 9.27 -27.19
N LYS A 110 21.66 9.92 -28.07
CA LYS A 110 21.26 11.19 -28.70
C LYS A 110 19.86 11.05 -29.31
N ASP A 111 19.06 12.10 -29.18
CA ASP A 111 17.67 12.17 -29.65
C ASP A 111 16.69 11.23 -28.93
N ALA A 112 17.10 10.60 -27.82
CA ALA A 112 16.18 9.96 -26.88
C ALA A 112 15.71 10.97 -25.82
N GLU A 113 14.48 10.81 -25.32
CA GLU A 113 13.87 11.68 -24.30
C GLU A 113 13.38 10.87 -23.08
N VAL A 114 13.67 11.37 -21.88
CA VAL A 114 13.23 10.81 -20.60
C VAL A 114 12.54 11.91 -19.81
N LEU A 115 11.29 11.68 -19.42
CA LEU A 115 10.44 12.62 -18.69
C LEU A 115 9.94 11.96 -17.40
N ALA A 116 10.44 12.41 -16.26
CA ALA A 116 10.02 11.93 -14.95
C ALA A 116 9.30 13.04 -14.18
N GLY A 117 8.21 12.69 -13.51
CA GLY A 117 7.61 13.57 -12.51
C GLY A 117 8.46 13.68 -11.25
N GLY A 118 9.15 12.60 -10.88
CA GLY A 118 10.17 12.56 -9.82
C GLY A 118 11.60 12.63 -10.38
N ASN A 119 12.48 11.76 -9.90
CA ASN A 119 13.90 11.72 -10.21
C ASN A 119 14.24 10.86 -11.43
N ILE A 120 15.39 11.10 -12.07
CA ILE A 120 15.93 10.25 -13.15
C ILE A 120 17.32 9.74 -12.75
N ILE A 121 17.48 8.41 -12.76
CA ILE A 121 18.76 7.75 -12.51
C ILE A 121 19.15 6.97 -13.77
N VAL A 122 20.31 7.28 -14.34
CA VAL A 122 20.84 6.58 -15.51
C VAL A 122 22.13 5.85 -15.14
N PHE A 123 22.06 4.52 -15.07
CA PHE A 123 23.21 3.63 -14.98
C PHE A 123 23.80 3.40 -16.38
N GLY A 124 24.41 4.46 -16.94
CA GLY A 124 24.97 4.47 -18.28
C GLY A 124 25.33 5.87 -18.74
N LYS A 125 25.54 6.05 -20.05
CA LYS A 125 25.83 7.35 -20.67
C LYS A 125 24.53 8.06 -21.02
N LEU A 126 24.35 9.27 -20.50
CA LEU A 126 23.26 10.18 -20.87
C LEU A 126 23.72 11.12 -22.00
N ARG A 127 23.31 10.84 -23.24
CA ARG A 127 23.56 11.67 -24.44
C ARG A 127 22.29 12.31 -25.01
N GLY A 128 21.12 11.79 -24.63
CA GLY A 128 19.81 12.35 -24.98
C GLY A 128 19.36 13.42 -23.99
N ILE A 129 18.04 13.64 -23.92
CA ILE A 129 17.40 14.63 -23.05
C ILE A 129 16.76 13.90 -21.86
N ALA A 130 17.01 14.40 -20.66
CA ALA A 130 16.32 13.96 -19.44
C ALA A 130 15.71 15.19 -18.74
N LYS A 131 14.42 15.14 -18.40
CA LYS A 131 13.72 16.15 -17.60
C LYS A 131 13.06 15.47 -16.41
N ALA A 132 13.52 15.80 -15.22
CA ALA A 132 12.99 15.32 -13.94
C ALA A 132 12.10 16.42 -13.30
N GLY A 133 11.37 16.07 -12.23
CA GLY A 133 10.63 17.05 -11.41
C GLY A 133 9.39 17.65 -12.08
N LEU A 134 8.85 17.04 -13.15
CA LEU A 134 7.78 17.65 -13.95
C LEU A 134 6.44 17.86 -13.21
N ILE A 135 6.28 17.27 -12.02
CA ILE A 135 5.04 17.35 -11.21
C ILE A 135 5.17 18.34 -10.04
N GLY A 136 6.27 19.11 -9.97
CA GLY A 136 6.44 20.18 -8.98
C GLY A 136 7.21 19.78 -7.73
N ASP A 137 8.03 18.74 -7.82
CA ASP A 137 9.10 18.49 -6.85
C ASP A 137 10.35 19.29 -7.26
N ASP A 138 10.46 20.52 -6.76
CA ASP A 138 11.65 21.39 -6.89
C ASP A 138 12.89 20.83 -6.16
N ILE A 139 12.78 19.65 -5.54
CA ILE A 139 13.86 18.96 -4.82
C ILE A 139 14.69 18.06 -5.76
N ALA A 140 14.22 17.78 -6.99
CA ALA A 140 14.98 16.98 -7.96
C ALA A 140 16.19 17.78 -8.48
N PRO A 141 17.44 17.41 -8.08
CA PRO A 141 18.64 18.17 -8.41
C PRO A 141 19.22 17.83 -9.80
#